data_AF-A0A7Y0L824-F1
#
_entry.id   AF-A0A7Y0L824-F1
#
_cell.length_a   1.000
_cell.length_b   1.000
_cell.length_c   1.000
_cell.angle_alpha   90.00
_cell.angle_beta   90.00
_cell.angle_gamma   90.00
#
_symmetry.space_group_name_H-M   'P 1'
#
loop_
_entity.id
_entity.type
_entity.pdbx_description
1 polymer ?
#
loop_
_entity_poly.entity_id
_entity_poly.type
_entity_poly.pdbx_seq_one_letter_code
_entity_poly.pdbx_strand_id
1 'polypeptide(L)'
;MKTLRDTGLLFGRYGRQMLRNPVWLVASVTTPILYLVLFTPLLRHLSQDHVLPAGTALDLFLPGILALVAFGSGVGPGFSLIFDVKAGVIERLRVTPASRAAILLGPILATVLSMWVLNGILVAIGASLGFSVHPAGLVVLALLLAVLVEPFLNS
;
A
#
# COMPACT_ATOMS: atom_id res chain seq x y z
N MET A 1 23.03 -13.84 11.17
CA MET A 1 22.99 -13.43 9.74
C MET A 1 22.13 -14.31 8.82
N LYS A 2 21.65 -15.49 9.26
CA LYS A 2 20.82 -16.38 8.41
C LYS A 2 19.40 -15.83 8.14
N THR A 3 18.81 -15.15 9.13
CA THR A 3 17.44 -14.60 9.08
C THR A 3 17.26 -13.54 7.99
N LEU A 4 18.15 -12.55 7.90
CA LEU A 4 18.09 -11.50 6.88
C LEU A 4 18.19 -12.05 5.44
N ARG A 5 19.07 -13.04 5.23
CA ARG A 5 19.23 -13.69 3.93
C ARG A 5 17.99 -14.49 3.55
N ASP A 6 17.43 -15.25 4.49
CA ASP A 6 16.19 -16.01 4.27
C ASP A 6 15.01 -15.07 3.98
N THR A 7 14.89 -13.95 4.71
CA THR A 7 13.87 -12.92 4.47
C THR A 7 13.99 -12.33 3.08
N GLY A 8 15.20 -11.96 2.64
CA GLY A 8 15.45 -11.40 1.31
C GLY A 8 15.10 -12.37 0.17
N LEU A 9 15.41 -13.67 0.34
CA LEU A 9 15.06 -14.71 -0.64
C LEU A 9 13.54 -14.89 -0.76
N LEU A 10 12.84 -14.94 0.38
CA LEU A 10 11.38 -15.07 0.40
C LEU A 10 10.72 -13.80 -0.16
N PHE A 11 11.18 -12.62 0.25
CA PHE A 11 10.74 -11.34 -0.30
C PHE A 11 10.85 -11.32 -1.84
N GLY A 12 12.00 -11.66 -2.40
CA GLY A 12 12.20 -11.70 -3.85
C GLY A 12 11.32 -12.73 -4.55
N ARG A 13 11.09 -13.90 -3.92
CA ARG A 13 10.18 -14.92 -4.43
C ARG A 13 8.73 -14.41 -4.49
N TYR A 14 8.24 -13.83 -3.41
CA TYR A 14 6.89 -13.27 -3.33
C TYR A 14 6.72 -12.08 -4.29
N GLY A 15 7.70 -11.18 -4.37
CA GLY A 15 7.69 -10.08 -5.35
C GLY A 15 7.62 -10.57 -6.79
N ARG A 16 8.41 -11.58 -7.17
CA ARG A 16 8.31 -12.22 -8.50
C ARG A 16 6.95 -12.88 -8.74
N GLN A 17 6.38 -13.51 -7.72
CA GLN A 17 5.05 -14.12 -7.81
C GLN A 17 3.97 -13.08 -8.07
N MET A 18 4.04 -11.92 -7.40
CA MET A 18 3.13 -10.79 -7.64
C MET A 18 3.25 -10.27 -9.07
N LEU A 19 4.48 -10.05 -9.55
CA LEU A 19 4.73 -9.59 -10.93
C LEU A 19 4.27 -10.58 -12.00
N ARG A 20 4.24 -11.89 -11.70
CA ARG A 20 3.71 -12.92 -12.60
C ARG A 20 2.19 -12.98 -12.64
N ASN A 21 1.50 -12.24 -11.78
CA ASN A 21 0.05 -12.05 -11.85
C ASN A 21 -0.30 -10.61 -12.27
N PRO A 22 0.02 -10.21 -13.52
CA PRO A 22 -0.15 -8.84 -13.99
C PRO A 22 -1.63 -8.43 -14.04
N VAL A 23 -2.55 -9.37 -14.26
CA VAL A 23 -4.00 -9.09 -14.31
C VAL A 23 -4.48 -8.49 -13.00
N TRP A 24 -4.05 -9.05 -11.87
CA TRP A 24 -4.46 -8.57 -10.56
C TRP A 24 -3.84 -7.20 -10.22
N LEU A 25 -2.56 -6.98 -10.60
CA LEU A 25 -1.88 -5.69 -10.43
C LEU A 25 -2.50 -4.60 -11.31
N VAL A 26 -2.86 -4.91 -12.55
CA VAL A 26 -3.52 -3.95 -13.44
C VAL A 26 -4.92 -3.63 -12.94
N ALA A 27 -5.68 -4.65 -12.51
CA ALA A 27 -7.03 -4.44 -11.98
C ALA A 27 -7.02 -3.56 -10.72
N SER A 28 -6.04 -3.75 -9.82
CA SER A 28 -5.95 -2.98 -8.57
C SER A 28 -5.62 -1.51 -8.79
N VAL A 29 -4.90 -1.17 -9.86
CA VAL A 29 -4.51 0.21 -10.19
C VAL A 29 -5.49 0.89 -11.14
N THR A 30 -6.15 0.11 -12.00
CA THR A 30 -7.14 0.63 -12.95
C THR A 30 -8.27 1.38 -12.23
N THR A 31 -8.88 0.76 -11.21
CA THR A 31 -9.99 1.37 -10.46
C THR A 31 -9.65 2.74 -9.85
N PRO A 32 -8.56 2.90 -9.07
CA PRO A 32 -8.23 4.20 -8.50
C PRO A 32 -7.79 5.23 -9.56
N ILE A 33 -7.11 4.81 -10.64
CA ILE A 33 -6.81 5.72 -11.75
C ILE A 33 -8.09 6.23 -12.41
N LEU A 34 -9.06 5.35 -12.65
CA LEU A 34 -10.35 5.74 -13.21
C LEU A 34 -11.04 6.76 -12.32
N TYR A 35 -11.00 6.59 -11.00
CA TYR A 35 -11.53 7.60 -10.07
C TYR A 35 -10.80 8.93 -10.18
N LEU A 36 -9.46 8.95 -10.23
CA LEU A 36 -8.74 10.20 -10.40
C LEU A 36 -9.09 10.89 -11.72
N VAL A 37 -9.10 10.16 -12.83
CA VAL A 37 -9.40 10.73 -14.16
C VAL A 37 -10.84 11.23 -14.24
N LEU A 38 -11.81 10.47 -13.71
CA LEU A 38 -13.23 10.81 -13.78
C LEU A 38 -13.59 11.98 -12.86
N PHE A 39 -13.05 12.00 -11.64
CA PHE A 39 -13.41 12.99 -10.63
C PHE A 39 -12.56 14.25 -10.68
N THR A 40 -11.34 14.24 -11.26
CA THR A 40 -10.51 15.45 -11.37
C THR A 40 -11.23 16.61 -12.08
N PRO A 41 -11.85 16.43 -13.27
CA PRO A 41 -12.58 17.51 -13.92
C PRO A 41 -13.74 18.01 -13.06
N LEU A 42 -14.48 17.10 -12.42
CA LEU A 42 -15.60 17.44 -11.55
C LEU A 42 -15.14 18.29 -10.34
N LEU A 43 -14.05 17.89 -9.68
CA LEU A 43 -13.46 18.61 -8.55
C LEU A 43 -12.96 20.00 -8.95
N ARG A 44 -12.43 20.15 -10.18
CA ARG A 44 -12.05 21.45 -10.73
C ARG A 44 -13.27 22.36 -10.93
N HIS A 45 -14.39 21.86 -11.46
CA HIS A 45 -15.62 22.64 -11.61
C HIS A 45 -16.16 23.09 -10.25
N LEU A 46 -16.21 22.21 -9.25
CA LEU A 46 -16.65 22.58 -7.89
C LEU A 46 -15.80 23.68 -7.24
N SER A 47 -14.51 23.73 -7.58
CA SER A 47 -13.60 24.76 -7.12
C SER A 47 -13.84 26.10 -7.83
N GLN A 48 -14.28 26.07 -9.09
CA GLN A 48 -14.63 27.26 -9.88
C GLN A 48 -15.96 27.87 -9.43
N ASP A 49 -16.91 27.03 -9.02
CA ASP A 49 -18.23 27.44 -8.52
C ASP A 49 -18.18 27.97 -7.06
N HIS A 50 -16.99 28.17 -6.49
CA HIS A 50 -16.75 28.65 -5.12
C HIS A 50 -17.36 27.77 -4.00
N VAL A 51 -17.77 26.54 -4.32
CA VAL A 51 -18.24 25.56 -3.34
C VAL A 51 -17.10 25.07 -2.45
N LEU A 52 -15.89 24.99 -3.03
CA LEU A 52 -14.65 24.65 -2.34
C LEU A 52 -13.59 25.73 -2.57
N PRO A 53 -12.68 25.98 -1.59
CA PRO A 53 -11.56 26.88 -1.81
C PRO A 53 -10.69 26.37 -2.96
N ALA A 54 -10.36 27.26 -3.91
CA ALA A 54 -9.64 26.92 -5.13
C ALA A 54 -8.35 26.13 -4.84
N GLY A 55 -8.14 25.03 -5.57
CA GLY A 55 -6.98 24.15 -5.42
C GLY A 55 -7.12 23.06 -4.36
N THR A 56 -8.06 23.17 -3.42
CA THR A 56 -8.16 22.25 -2.26
C THR A 56 -8.86 20.93 -2.59
N ALA A 57 -9.68 20.89 -3.66
CA ALA A 57 -10.53 19.75 -3.94
C ALA A 57 -9.74 18.46 -4.26
N LEU A 58 -8.65 18.57 -5.03
CA LEU A 58 -7.75 17.45 -5.30
C LEU A 58 -6.93 17.07 -4.06
N ASP A 59 -6.50 18.07 -3.28
CA ASP A 59 -5.71 17.88 -2.07
C ASP A 59 -6.49 17.16 -0.95
N LEU A 60 -7.82 17.30 -0.94
CA LEU A 60 -8.72 16.54 -0.05
C LEU A 60 -9.02 15.13 -0.59
N PHE A 61 -9.15 14.98 -1.91
CA PHE A 61 -9.63 13.75 -2.53
C PHE A 61 -8.54 12.67 -2.66
N LEU A 62 -7.35 13.05 -3.11
CA LEU A 62 -6.27 12.09 -3.36
C LEU A 62 -5.84 11.31 -2.10
N PRO A 63 -5.67 11.94 -0.91
CA PRO A 63 -5.35 11.20 0.31
C PRO A 63 -6.40 10.16 0.68
N GLY A 64 -7.69 10.44 0.43
CA GLY A 64 -8.77 9.49 0.67
C GLY A 64 -8.66 8.24 -0.20
N ILE A 65 -8.36 8.40 -1.49
CA ILE A 65 -8.12 7.27 -2.40
C ILE A 65 -6.87 6.50 -1.98
N LEU A 66 -5.76 7.18 -1.66
CA LEU A 66 -4.53 6.55 -1.20
C LEU A 66 -4.77 5.70 0.06
N ALA A 67 -5.56 6.20 1.01
CA ALA A 67 -5.95 5.47 2.21
C ALA A 67 -6.80 4.23 1.88
N LEU A 68 -7.78 4.36 0.97
CA LEU A 68 -8.62 3.24 0.52
C LEU A 68 -7.78 2.14 -0.16
N VAL A 69 -6.86 2.53 -1.05
CA VAL A 69 -5.96 1.60 -1.75
C VAL A 69 -4.99 0.94 -0.77
N ALA A 70 -4.40 1.69 0.16
CA ALA A 70 -3.51 1.15 1.19
C ALA A 70 -4.23 0.13 2.07
N PHE A 71 -5.45 0.44 2.53
CA PHE A 71 -6.25 -0.47 3.34
C PHE A 71 -6.62 -1.73 2.56
N GLY A 72 -7.12 -1.60 1.33
CA GLY A 72 -7.47 -2.73 0.48
C GLY A 72 -6.27 -3.65 0.17
N SER A 73 -5.08 -3.08 0.02
CA SER A 73 -3.84 -3.81 -0.24
C SER A 73 -3.38 -4.68 0.94
N GLY A 74 -3.69 -4.28 2.17
CA GLY A 74 -3.31 -5.01 3.39
C GLY A 74 -4.21 -6.22 3.69
N VAL A 75 -5.48 -6.16 3.30
CA VAL A 75 -6.48 -7.19 3.62
C VAL A 75 -6.24 -8.49 2.83
N GLY A 76 -5.93 -8.40 1.54
CA GLY A 76 -5.74 -9.56 0.66
C GLY A 76 -4.66 -10.55 1.14
N PRO A 77 -3.43 -10.08 1.43
CA PRO A 77 -2.33 -10.93 1.91
C PRO A 77 -2.63 -11.62 3.24
N GLY A 78 -3.40 -10.98 4.13
CA GLY A 78 -3.87 -11.60 5.37
C GLY A 78 -4.74 -12.82 5.12
N PHE A 79 -5.66 -12.74 4.14
CA PHE A 79 -6.45 -13.89 3.70
C PHE A 79 -5.60 -14.96 3.03
N SER A 80 -4.66 -14.58 2.16
CA SER A 80 -3.73 -15.53 1.52
C SER A 80 -2.91 -16.29 2.56
N LEU A 81 -2.48 -15.64 3.64
CA LEU A 81 -1.77 -16.30 4.73
C LEU A 81 -2.65 -17.36 5.43
N ILE A 82 -3.93 -17.09 5.65
CA ILE A 82 -4.87 -18.07 6.21
C ILE A 82 -4.98 -19.29 5.29
N PHE A 83 -5.02 -19.09 3.97
CA PHE A 83 -5.01 -20.19 3.01
C PHE A 83 -3.69 -20.98 3.04
N ASP A 84 -2.55 -20.30 3.13
CA ASP A 84 -1.23 -20.93 3.23
C ASP A 84 -1.10 -21.77 4.53
N VAL A 85 -1.68 -21.30 5.63
CA VAL A 85 -1.79 -22.05 6.89
C VAL A 85 -2.66 -23.29 6.69
N LYS A 86 -3.86 -23.14 6.11
CA LYS A 86 -4.78 -24.26 5.86
C LYS A 86 -4.21 -25.30 4.88
N ALA A 87 -3.39 -24.88 3.93
CA ALA A 87 -2.75 -25.75 2.95
C ALA A 87 -1.51 -26.49 3.49
N GLY A 88 -1.15 -26.30 4.77
CA GLY A 88 0.02 -26.93 5.39
C GLY A 88 1.36 -26.41 4.87
N VAL A 89 1.37 -25.28 4.14
CA VAL A 89 2.60 -24.67 3.60
C VAL A 89 3.52 -24.24 4.73
N ILE A 90 2.95 -23.71 5.83
CA ILE A 90 3.69 -23.34 7.03
C ILE A 90 4.36 -24.57 7.67
N GLU A 91 3.69 -25.73 7.72
CA GLU A 91 4.26 -26.97 8.27
C GLU A 91 5.39 -27.52 7.39
N ARG A 92 5.26 -27.44 6.06
CA ARG A 92 6.33 -27.79 5.12
C ARG A 92 7.53 -26.84 5.20
N LEU A 93 7.30 -25.57 5.52
CA LEU A 93 8.37 -24.59 5.76
C LEU A 93 9.05 -24.79 7.12
N ARG A 94 8.39 -25.42 8.10
CA ARG A 94 9.00 -25.78 9.40
C ARG A 94 9.98 -26.95 9.29
N VAL A 95 9.87 -27.80 8.27
CA VAL A 95 10.83 -28.89 7.99
C VAL A 95 12.01 -28.44 7.14
N THR A 96 11.96 -27.23 6.56
CA THR A 96 13.11 -26.60 5.89
C THR A 96 13.88 -25.70 6.87
N PRO A 97 15.21 -25.53 6.72
CA PRO A 97 16.06 -24.82 7.67
C PRO A 97 15.92 -23.28 7.63
N ALA A 98 14.75 -22.78 7.22
CA ALA A 98 14.41 -21.36 7.09
C ALA A 98 13.92 -20.81 8.44
N SER A 99 14.34 -19.58 8.76
CA SER A 99 13.90 -18.92 9.99
C SER A 99 12.38 -18.65 10.01
N ARG A 100 11.72 -18.91 11.15
CA ARG A 100 10.29 -18.59 11.36
C ARG A 100 9.98 -17.12 11.11
N ALA A 101 10.89 -16.23 11.47
CA ALA A 101 10.75 -14.79 11.24
C ALA A 101 10.81 -14.44 9.75
N ALA A 102 11.63 -15.15 8.96
CA ALA A 102 11.74 -14.92 7.52
C ALA A 102 10.47 -15.33 6.76
N ILE A 103 9.78 -16.39 7.22
CA ILE A 103 8.51 -16.86 6.65
C ILE A 103 7.41 -15.80 6.77
N LEU A 104 7.38 -15.05 7.88
CA LEU A 104 6.42 -13.96 8.09
C LEU A 104 6.88 -12.66 7.43
N LEU A 105 8.13 -12.24 7.67
CA LEU A 105 8.63 -10.93 7.23
C LEU A 105 8.79 -10.84 5.70
N GLY A 106 9.18 -11.92 5.03
CA GLY A 106 9.40 -11.90 3.57
C GLY A 106 8.15 -11.48 2.78
N PRO A 107 7.01 -12.19 2.92
CA PRO A 107 5.76 -11.81 2.28
C PRO A 107 5.26 -10.43 2.70
N ILE A 108 5.34 -10.10 4.00
CA ILE A 108 4.89 -8.80 4.52
C ILE A 108 5.67 -7.66 3.87
N LEU A 109 7.00 -7.76 3.81
CA LEU A 109 7.84 -6.77 3.15
C LEU A 109 7.53 -6.66 1.65
N ALA A 110 7.22 -7.77 0.98
CA ALA A 110 6.86 -7.77 -0.44
C ALA A 110 5.54 -7.01 -0.66
N THR A 111 4.52 -7.28 0.18
CA THR A 111 3.26 -6.54 0.17
C THR A 111 3.47 -5.05 0.45
N VAL A 112 4.25 -4.71 1.47
CA VAL A 112 4.53 -3.31 1.83
C VAL A 112 5.20 -2.60 0.66
N LEU A 113 6.20 -3.22 0.02
CA LEU A 113 6.82 -2.63 -1.17
C LEU A 113 5.82 -2.44 -2.30
N SER A 114 4.99 -3.43 -2.60
CA SER A 114 3.95 -3.28 -3.63
C SER A 114 3.00 -2.13 -3.31
N MET A 115 2.56 -2.00 -2.05
CA MET A 115 1.71 -0.89 -1.61
C MET A 115 2.40 0.47 -1.84
N TRP A 116 3.69 0.60 -1.52
CA TRP A 116 4.48 1.80 -1.78
C TRP A 116 4.58 2.13 -3.27
N VAL A 117 4.83 1.12 -4.11
CA VAL A 117 4.89 1.30 -5.57
C VAL A 117 3.54 1.77 -6.11
N LEU A 118 2.44 1.13 -5.71
CA LEU A 118 1.10 1.49 -6.19
C LEU A 118 0.70 2.90 -5.76
N ASN A 119 0.87 3.25 -4.49
CA ASN A 119 0.60 4.59 -4.00
C ASN A 119 1.52 5.63 -4.65
N GLY A 120 2.79 5.30 -4.87
CA GLY A 120 3.74 6.18 -5.56
C GLY A 120 3.30 6.52 -6.99
N ILE A 121 2.80 5.52 -7.74
CA ILE A 121 2.23 5.73 -9.08
C ILE A 121 1.02 6.68 -9.00
N LEU A 122 0.12 6.46 -8.04
CA LEU A 122 -1.05 7.30 -7.84
C LEU A 122 -0.69 8.74 -7.47
N VAL A 123 0.31 8.94 -6.61
CA VAL A 123 0.80 10.27 -6.25
C VAL A 123 1.43 10.95 -7.45
N ALA A 124 2.21 10.23 -8.27
CA ALA A 124 2.79 10.80 -9.49
C ALA A 124 1.71 11.26 -10.50
N ILE A 125 0.64 10.47 -10.66
CA ILE A 125 -0.51 10.84 -11.48
C ILE A 125 -1.28 12.02 -10.85
N GLY A 126 -1.52 11.99 -9.54
CA GLY A 126 -2.18 13.09 -8.84
C GLY A 126 -1.40 14.41 -8.99
N ALA A 127 -0.08 14.36 -8.86
CA ALA A 127 0.79 15.53 -9.00
C ALA A 127 0.72 16.13 -10.42
N SER A 128 0.66 15.30 -11.47
CA SER A 128 0.47 15.79 -12.84
C SER A 128 -0.92 16.40 -13.08
N LEU A 129 -1.91 16.01 -12.27
CA LEU A 129 -3.26 16.56 -12.27
C LEU A 129 -3.42 17.82 -11.40
N GLY A 130 -2.37 18.24 -10.69
CA GLY A 130 -2.35 19.47 -9.88
C GLY A 130 -2.44 19.26 -8.37
N PHE A 131 -2.25 18.04 -7.87
CA PHE A 131 -2.11 17.77 -6.44
C PHE A 131 -0.82 18.37 -5.87
N SER A 132 -0.94 19.03 -4.73
CA SER A 132 0.20 19.62 -4.03
C SER A 132 0.54 18.84 -2.76
N VAL A 133 1.78 18.34 -2.68
CA VAL A 133 2.28 17.66 -1.49
C VAL A 133 2.66 18.69 -0.43
N HIS A 134 2.01 18.63 0.73
CA HIS A 134 2.27 19.51 1.86
C HIS A 134 3.25 18.84 2.84
N PRO A 135 4.55 19.23 2.87
CA PRO A 135 5.55 18.57 3.71
C PRO A 135 5.25 18.71 5.21
N ALA A 136 4.68 19.84 5.64
CA ALA A 136 4.24 20.01 7.03
C ALA A 136 3.15 18.99 7.41
N GLY A 137 2.20 18.71 6.52
CA GLY A 137 1.16 17.71 6.72
C GLY A 137 1.74 16.29 6.83
N LEU A 138 2.77 15.97 6.04
CA LEU A 138 3.49 14.70 6.14
C LEU A 138 4.18 14.51 7.51
N VAL A 139 4.79 15.57 8.05
CA VAL A 139 5.41 15.53 9.38
C VAL A 139 4.36 15.30 10.47
N VAL A 140 3.24 16.02 10.42
CA VAL A 140 2.13 15.82 11.36
C VAL A 140 1.58 14.40 11.27
N LEU A 141 1.37 13.89 10.05
CA LEU A 141 0.93 12.50 9.85
C LEU A 141 1.92 11.50 10.45
N ALA A 142 3.22 11.67 10.24
CA ALA A 142 4.24 10.80 10.80
C ALA A 142 4.24 10.81 12.33
N LEU A 143 4.05 11.98 12.95
CA LEU A 143 3.90 12.11 14.40
C LEU A 143 2.64 11.41 14.91
N LEU A 144 1.50 11.57 14.24
CA LEU A 144 0.26 10.89 14.60
C LEU A 144 0.39 9.37 14.49
N LEU A 145 1.05 8.86 13.46
CA LEU A 145 1.34 7.43 13.32
C LEU A 145 2.30 6.94 14.41
N ALA A 146 3.30 7.72 14.79
CA ALA A 146 4.21 7.37 15.89
C ALA A 146 3.46 7.25 17.23
N VAL A 147 2.54 8.18 17.51
CA VAL A 147 1.67 8.14 18.70
C VAL A 147 0.72 6.93 18.64
N LEU A 148 0.16 6.61 17.47
CA LEU A 148 -0.71 5.44 17.30
C LEU A 148 0.02 4.10 17.53
N VAL A 149 1.32 4.03 17.21
CA VAL A 149 2.13 2.82 17.31
C VAL A 149 2.66 2.59 18.73
N GLU A 150 2.84 3.65 19.51
CA GLU A 150 3.35 3.59 20.90
C GLU A 150 2.65 2.53 21.79
N PRO A 151 1.31 2.36 21.78
CA PRO A 151 0.63 1.33 22.57
C PRO A 151 1.02 -0.10 22.21
N PHE A 152 1.37 -0.35 20.93
CA PHE A 152 1.74 -1.67 20.42
C PHE A 152 3.20 -2.03 20.72
N LEU A 153 4.05 -1.05 21.03
CA LEU A 153 5.43 -1.28 21.43
C LEU A 153 5.54 -1.59 22.92
N ASN A 154 4.53 -1.20 23.70
CA ASN A 154 4.50 -1.35 25.15
C ASN A 154 3.64 -2.54 25.63
N SER A 155 3.17 -3.39 24.70
CA SER A 155 2.38 -4.63 24.94
C SER A 155 3.14 -5.88 24.51
#